data_AF-A0A530Y5F0-F1
#
_entry.id   AF-A0A530Y5F0-F1
#
_cell.length_a   1.000
_cell.length_b   1.000
_cell.length_c   1.000
_cell.angle_alpha   90.00
_cell.angle_beta   90.00
_cell.angle_gamma   90.00
#
_symmetry.space_group_name_H-M   'P 1'
#
loop_
_entity.id
_entity.type
_entity.pdbx_description
1 polymer ?
#
loop_
_entity_poly.entity_id
_entity_poly.type
_entity_poly.pdbx_seq_one_letter_code
_entity_poly.pdbx_strand_id
1 'polypeptide(L)'
;MTDLADAGSVVASPPAGNLAGPPAAGDNGSVPPAGKSWFDGLSEGNRKLAETKGWTKPESLDRVLTSYAELERQQGESLRIPAADAAAEDWDRFHARLPEAMRPLTSPDKVEYRRPDGLPENFAYSDELANASKAWAVEAGATPKVAQAYHDCFVG
;
A
#
# COMPACT_ATOMS: atom_id res chain seq x y z
N MET A 1 43.66 -13.14 -49.33
CA MET A 1 44.67 -13.57 -48.35
C MET A 1 44.00 -13.50 -47.00
N THR A 2 43.82 -14.65 -46.36
CA THR A 2 43.32 -14.91 -45.00
C THR A 2 44.15 -14.15 -43.95
N ASP A 3 43.58 -13.77 -42.79
CA ASP A 3 43.49 -14.58 -41.57
C ASP A 3 42.73 -13.85 -40.42
N LEU A 4 42.34 -14.65 -39.42
CA LEU A 4 41.45 -14.42 -38.27
C LEU A 4 42.06 -13.57 -37.13
N ALA A 5 41.19 -12.94 -36.34
CA ALA A 5 41.24 -13.04 -34.88
C ALA A 5 39.86 -12.83 -34.23
N ASP A 6 39.51 -13.80 -33.39
CA ASP A 6 38.38 -13.93 -32.47
C ASP A 6 38.51 -12.98 -31.26
N ALA A 7 37.40 -12.41 -30.79
CA ALA A 7 37.10 -12.24 -29.35
C ALA A 7 35.75 -11.53 -29.12
N GLY A 8 34.85 -12.20 -28.40
CA GLY A 8 34.03 -11.53 -27.38
C GLY A 8 32.60 -11.15 -27.73
N SER A 9 31.75 -12.15 -27.95
CA SER A 9 30.29 -12.03 -27.85
C SER A 9 29.87 -11.63 -26.43
N VAL A 10 29.27 -10.45 -26.26
CA VAL A 10 28.48 -10.09 -25.07
C VAL A 10 27.01 -10.08 -25.44
N VAL A 11 26.38 -11.25 -25.38
CA VAL A 11 24.91 -11.31 -25.33
C VAL A 11 24.51 -10.77 -23.97
N ALA A 12 24.03 -9.52 -23.96
CA ALA A 12 23.28 -8.99 -22.84
C ALA A 12 22.13 -9.96 -22.55
N SER A 13 22.13 -10.55 -21.35
CA SER A 13 21.06 -11.44 -20.90
C SER A 13 19.72 -10.71 -21.01
N PRO A 14 18.73 -11.22 -21.75
CA PRO A 14 17.38 -10.66 -21.71
C PRO A 14 16.77 -10.88 -20.31
N PRO A 15 15.90 -9.99 -19.83
CA PRO A 15 15.25 -10.14 -18.54
C PRO A 15 14.52 -11.48 -18.47
N ALA A 16 14.64 -12.15 -17.32
CA ALA A 16 14.04 -13.45 -17.05
C ALA A 16 12.51 -13.34 -17.10
N GLY A 17 11.93 -13.68 -18.24
CA GLY A 17 10.48 -13.62 -18.46
C GLY A 17 9.98 -14.14 -19.80
N ASN A 18 10.84 -14.42 -20.78
CA ASN A 18 10.40 -14.94 -22.06
C ASN A 18 10.30 -16.47 -22.02
N LEU A 19 9.06 -16.98 -22.10
CA LEU A 19 8.77 -18.38 -22.34
C LEU A 19 9.40 -18.80 -23.67
N ALA A 20 10.24 -19.84 -23.62
CA ALA A 20 10.83 -20.45 -24.81
C ALA A 20 9.70 -20.95 -25.74
N GLY A 21 9.72 -20.52 -27.00
CA GLY A 21 8.80 -21.01 -28.02
C GLY A 21 9.05 -22.50 -28.31
N PRO A 22 8.01 -23.36 -28.28
CA PRO A 22 8.20 -24.78 -28.59
C PRO A 22 8.42 -25.00 -30.10
N PRO A 23 9.15 -26.07 -30.49
CA PRO A 23 9.41 -26.35 -31.90
C PRO A 23 8.13 -26.83 -32.60
N ALA A 24 7.98 -26.43 -33.87
CA ALA A 24 6.92 -26.91 -34.73
C ALA A 24 7.18 -28.38 -35.11
N ALA A 25 6.22 -29.27 -34.79
CA ALA A 25 6.19 -30.64 -35.30
C ALA A 25 4.74 -31.05 -35.60
N GLY A 26 4.49 -31.28 -36.90
CA GLY A 26 3.71 -32.38 -37.47
C GLY A 26 2.33 -32.72 -36.92
N ASP A 27 1.33 -32.52 -37.78
CA ASP A 27 -0.01 -33.13 -37.79
C ASP A 27 -0.01 -34.64 -37.46
N ASN A 28 -0.91 -35.08 -36.56
CA ASN A 28 -1.71 -36.29 -36.79
C ASN A 28 -2.94 -36.32 -35.89
N GLY A 29 -4.09 -36.69 -36.46
CA GLY A 29 -5.41 -36.68 -35.85
C GLY A 29 -5.46 -37.28 -34.44
N SER A 30 -5.98 -36.51 -33.49
CA SER A 30 -6.30 -36.97 -32.14
C SER A 30 -7.43 -36.11 -31.58
N VAL A 31 -8.32 -36.77 -30.84
CA VAL A 31 -9.38 -36.21 -29.97
C VAL A 31 -8.96 -34.84 -29.44
N PRO A 32 -9.85 -33.81 -29.40
CA PRO A 32 -9.47 -32.50 -28.89
C PRO A 32 -8.79 -32.73 -27.54
N PRO A 33 -7.52 -32.30 -27.38
CA PRO A 33 -6.79 -32.61 -26.17
C PRO A 33 -7.65 -32.10 -25.03
N ALA A 34 -7.91 -32.94 -24.03
CA ALA A 34 -8.45 -32.48 -22.76
C ALA A 34 -7.63 -31.25 -22.41
N GLY A 35 -8.26 -30.06 -22.49
CA GLY A 35 -7.54 -28.80 -22.60
C GLY A 35 -6.56 -28.75 -21.44
N LYS A 36 -5.26 -28.66 -21.73
CA LYS A 36 -4.23 -28.55 -20.70
C LYS A 36 -4.69 -27.49 -19.70
N SER A 37 -4.87 -27.88 -18.44
CA SER A 37 -5.38 -26.94 -17.45
C SER A 37 -4.36 -25.81 -17.34
N TRP A 38 -4.81 -24.55 -17.28
CA TRP A 38 -3.90 -23.41 -17.09
C TRP A 38 -3.05 -23.57 -15.82
N PHE A 39 -3.58 -24.34 -14.86
CA PHE A 39 -2.93 -24.75 -13.63
C PHE A 39 -1.64 -25.57 -13.87
N ASP A 40 -1.60 -26.40 -14.91
CA ASP A 40 -0.47 -27.30 -15.19
C ASP A 40 0.78 -26.54 -15.68
N GLY A 41 0.59 -25.33 -16.24
CA GLY A 41 1.66 -24.45 -16.71
C GLY A 41 2.32 -23.63 -15.60
N LEU A 42 1.81 -23.68 -14.37
CA LEU A 42 2.32 -22.88 -13.26
C LEU A 42 3.57 -23.51 -12.62
N SER A 43 4.48 -22.65 -12.16
CA SER A 43 5.57 -23.06 -11.27
C SER A 43 5.02 -23.67 -9.97
N GLU A 44 5.82 -24.47 -9.27
CA GLU A 44 5.38 -25.14 -8.03
C GLU A 44 4.86 -24.16 -6.96
N GLY A 45 5.55 -23.02 -6.78
CA GLY A 45 5.09 -21.97 -5.88
C GLY A 45 3.74 -21.37 -6.27
N ASN A 46 3.52 -21.13 -7.56
CA ASN A 46 2.27 -20.59 -8.07
C ASN A 46 1.13 -21.62 -8.00
N ARG A 47 1.41 -22.92 -8.18
CA ARG A 47 0.44 -23.99 -7.97
C ARG A 47 -0.04 -24.07 -6.52
N LYS A 48 0.90 -24.03 -5.56
CA LYS A 48 0.55 -24.04 -4.13
C LYS A 48 -0.30 -22.82 -3.74
N LEU A 49 0.02 -21.65 -4.30
CA LEU A 49 -0.81 -20.44 -4.11
C LEU A 49 -2.20 -20.64 -4.70
N ALA A 50 -2.30 -21.11 -5.95
CA ALA A 50 -3.57 -21.35 -6.62
C ALA A 50 -4.41 -22.40 -5.88
N GLU A 51 -3.83 -23.49 -5.36
CA GLU A 51 -4.51 -24.47 -4.50
C GLU A 51 -5.06 -23.81 -3.23
N THR A 52 -4.22 -23.05 -2.53
CA THR A 52 -4.59 -22.35 -1.29
C THR A 52 -5.74 -21.38 -1.51
N LYS A 53 -5.79 -20.74 -2.69
CA LYS A 53 -6.83 -19.76 -3.06
C LYS A 53 -8.04 -20.40 -3.76
N GLY A 54 -8.02 -21.70 -4.01
CA GLY A 54 -9.08 -22.43 -4.73
C GLY A 54 -9.15 -22.10 -6.23
N TRP A 55 -8.06 -21.62 -6.83
CA TRP A 55 -7.93 -21.27 -8.25
C TRP A 55 -7.46 -22.45 -9.11
N THR A 56 -8.01 -23.64 -8.88
CA THR A 56 -7.57 -24.86 -9.59
C THR A 56 -8.38 -25.15 -10.84
N LYS A 57 -9.51 -24.45 -11.04
CA LYS A 57 -10.43 -24.68 -12.15
C LYS A 57 -10.16 -23.76 -13.33
N PRO A 58 -10.53 -24.13 -14.57
CA PRO A 58 -10.38 -23.28 -15.75
C PRO A 58 -11.04 -21.90 -15.61
N GLU A 59 -12.19 -21.83 -14.94
CA GLU A 59 -12.96 -20.58 -14.76
C GLU A 59 -12.32 -19.64 -13.72
N SER A 60 -11.25 -20.08 -13.05
CA SER A 60 -10.56 -19.27 -12.04
C SER A 60 -9.65 -18.20 -12.65
N LEU A 61 -9.37 -18.27 -13.96
CA LEU A 61 -8.46 -17.33 -14.62
C LEU A 61 -8.97 -15.88 -14.51
N ASP A 62 -10.27 -15.66 -14.76
CA ASP A 62 -10.90 -14.34 -14.60
C ASP A 62 -10.81 -13.85 -13.15
N ARG A 63 -10.96 -14.76 -12.17
CA ARG A 63 -10.84 -14.44 -10.75
C ARG A 63 -9.40 -14.05 -10.38
N VAL A 64 -8.40 -14.69 -10.96
CA VAL A 64 -6.97 -14.35 -10.75
C VAL A 64 -6.67 -12.96 -11.29
N LEU A 65 -7.08 -12.67 -12.53
CA LEU A 65 -6.89 -11.36 -13.15
C LEU A 65 -7.67 -10.26 -12.42
N THR A 66 -8.89 -10.56 -11.98
CA THR A 66 -9.67 -9.64 -11.13
C THR A 66 -8.97 -9.39 -9.79
N SER A 67 -8.45 -10.44 -9.14
CA SER A 67 -7.72 -10.30 -7.88
C SER A 67 -6.45 -9.46 -8.04
N TYR A 68 -5.77 -9.57 -9.19
CA TYR A 68 -4.61 -8.74 -9.52
C TYR A 68 -5.02 -7.28 -9.78
N ALA A 69 -6.06 -7.04 -10.57
CA ALA A 69 -6.58 -5.69 -10.81
C ALA A 69 -7.07 -5.02 -9.50
N GLU A 70 -7.70 -5.79 -8.60
CA GLU A 70 -8.05 -5.31 -7.27
C GLU A 70 -6.82 -5.00 -6.41
N LEU A 71 -5.76 -5.81 -6.50
CA LEU A 71 -4.50 -5.53 -5.82
C LEU A 71 -3.83 -4.28 -6.38
N GLU A 72 -3.82 -4.08 -7.70
CA GLU A 72 -3.33 -2.85 -8.34
C GLU A 72 -4.18 -1.64 -7.93
N ARG A 73 -5.50 -1.79 -7.85
CA ARG A 73 -6.39 -0.74 -7.34
C ARG A 73 -6.07 -0.41 -5.87
N GLN A 74 -5.93 -1.42 -5.02
CA GLN A 74 -5.55 -1.24 -3.61
C GLN A 74 -4.15 -0.64 -3.47
N GLN A 75 -3.21 -0.99 -4.36
CA GLN A 75 -1.86 -0.44 -4.38
C GLN A 75 -1.82 1.00 -4.92
N GLY A 76 -2.68 1.34 -5.88
CA GLY A 76 -2.89 2.72 -6.34
C GLY A 76 -3.64 3.58 -5.32
N GLU A 77 -4.51 2.96 -4.54
CA GLU A 77 -5.14 3.54 -3.34
C GLU A 77 -4.20 3.57 -2.12
N SER A 78 -3.04 2.90 -2.21
CA SER A 78 -2.06 2.90 -1.13
C SER A 78 -1.69 4.35 -0.80
N LEU A 79 -1.79 4.67 0.49
CA LEU A 79 -1.50 5.97 1.06
C LEU A 79 -0.02 6.30 0.85
N ARG A 80 0.33 6.84 -0.31
CA ARG A 80 1.66 7.38 -0.56
C ARG A 80 1.83 8.63 0.29
N ILE A 81 2.72 8.52 1.26
CA ILE A 81 3.10 9.64 2.13
C ILE A 81 3.84 10.67 1.25
N PRO A 82 3.42 11.95 1.25
CA PRO A 82 4.15 13.00 0.58
C PRO A 82 5.58 13.13 1.12
N ALA A 83 6.49 13.70 0.32
CA ALA A 83 7.81 14.07 0.81
C ALA A 83 7.69 15.11 1.94
N ALA A 84 8.68 15.17 2.84
CA ALA A 84 8.65 16.07 3.99
C ALA A 84 8.53 17.55 3.59
N ASP A 85 9.05 17.91 2.42
CA ASP A 85 9.03 19.25 1.82
C ASP A 85 7.95 19.41 0.73
N ALA A 86 7.03 18.45 0.60
CA ALA A 86 5.91 18.55 -0.33
C ALA A 86 4.99 19.73 0.01
N ALA A 87 4.28 20.23 -1.00
CA ALA A 87 3.35 21.34 -0.84
C ALA A 87 2.20 20.98 0.11
N ALA A 88 1.59 21.99 0.72
CA ALA A 88 0.48 21.82 1.65
C ALA A 88 -0.70 21.07 1.00
N GLU A 89 -0.97 21.34 -0.27
CA GLU A 89 -2.06 20.69 -1.02
C GLU A 89 -1.86 19.17 -1.18
N ASP A 90 -0.60 18.71 -1.25
CA ASP A 90 -0.29 17.27 -1.33
C ASP A 90 -0.51 16.59 0.02
N TRP A 91 -0.12 17.27 1.10
CA TRP A 91 -0.42 16.84 2.46
C TRP A 91 -1.92 16.83 2.75
N ASP A 92 -2.67 17.84 2.31
CA ASP A 92 -4.13 17.88 2.46
C ASP A 92 -4.81 16.71 1.73
N ARG A 93 -4.37 16.41 0.49
CA ARG A 93 -4.86 15.27 -0.27
C ARG A 93 -4.55 13.95 0.41
N PHE A 94 -3.37 13.82 1.00
CA PHE A 94 -2.98 12.66 1.79
C PHE A 94 -3.87 12.53 3.05
N HIS A 95 -4.01 13.59 3.83
CA HIS A 95 -4.85 13.60 5.03
C HIS A 95 -6.32 13.33 4.74
N ALA A 96 -6.86 13.80 3.60
CA ALA A 96 -8.24 13.50 3.18
C ALA A 96 -8.50 11.99 3.00
N ARG A 97 -7.47 11.20 2.71
CA ARG A 97 -7.57 9.74 2.57
C ARG A 97 -7.43 8.99 3.90
N LEU A 98 -6.91 9.64 4.95
CA LEU A 98 -6.81 9.03 6.27
C LEU A 98 -8.19 8.94 6.94
N PRO A 99 -8.41 7.99 7.87
CA PRO A 99 -9.53 8.03 8.80
C PRO A 99 -9.53 9.34 9.61
N GLU A 100 -10.71 9.86 9.95
CA GLU A 100 -10.86 11.15 10.63
C GLU A 100 -10.02 11.28 11.91
N ALA A 101 -9.98 10.24 12.74
CA ALA A 101 -9.21 10.22 13.99
C ALA A 101 -7.68 10.36 13.81
N MET A 102 -7.18 10.14 12.59
CA MET A 102 -5.75 10.24 12.24
C MET A 102 -5.42 11.51 11.47
N ARG A 103 -6.43 12.30 11.10
CA ARG A 103 -6.21 13.58 10.39
C ARG A 103 -5.69 14.63 11.37
N PRO A 104 -4.85 15.56 10.91
CA PRO A 104 -4.55 16.77 11.65
C PRO A 104 -5.82 17.54 12.02
N LEU A 105 -5.77 18.19 13.18
CA LEU A 105 -6.78 19.13 13.60
C LEU A 105 -6.79 20.33 12.66
N THR A 106 -7.98 20.72 12.21
CA THR A 106 -8.19 21.82 11.24
C THR A 106 -8.86 23.05 11.85
N SER A 107 -9.37 22.92 13.08
CA SER A 107 -9.96 24.03 13.83
C SER A 107 -9.82 23.77 15.34
N PRO A 108 -9.56 24.80 16.16
CA PRO A 108 -9.51 24.70 17.61
C PRO A 108 -10.80 24.14 18.21
N ASP A 109 -11.95 24.42 17.60
CA ASP A 109 -13.26 23.98 18.10
C ASP A 109 -13.44 22.47 18.04
N LYS A 110 -12.66 21.78 17.20
CA LYS A 110 -12.67 20.31 17.09
C LYS A 110 -11.78 19.63 18.14
N VAL A 111 -11.08 20.43 18.96
CA VAL A 111 -10.20 19.91 20.01
C VAL A 111 -10.99 19.76 21.29
N GLU A 112 -11.40 18.53 21.58
CA GLU A 112 -12.03 18.15 22.83
C GLU A 112 -10.97 17.63 23.81
N TYR A 113 -10.45 18.51 24.66
CA TYR A 113 -9.61 18.08 25.76
C TYR A 113 -10.45 17.40 26.84
N ARG A 114 -10.19 16.13 27.10
CA ARG A 114 -10.69 15.47 28.30
C ARG A 114 -9.85 15.92 29.48
N ARG A 115 -10.51 16.25 30.59
CA ARG A 115 -9.81 16.51 31.84
C ARG A 115 -9.32 15.15 32.40
N PRO A 116 -8.04 15.02 32.79
CA PRO A 116 -7.53 13.80 33.41
C PRO A 116 -8.25 13.49 34.72
N ASP A 117 -8.40 12.21 35.01
CA ASP A 117 -8.88 11.73 36.31
C ASP A 117 -7.80 11.98 37.38
N GLY A 118 -8.22 12.46 38.57
CA GLY A 118 -7.32 12.64 39.70
C GLY A 118 -6.58 13.99 39.77
N LEU A 119 -7.05 15.01 39.03
CA LEU A 119 -6.55 16.38 39.15
C LEU A 119 -6.60 16.84 40.63
N PRO A 120 -5.53 17.43 41.20
CA PRO A 120 -5.56 17.95 42.56
C PRO A 120 -6.69 18.96 42.75
N GLU A 121 -7.43 18.90 43.87
CA GLU A 121 -8.56 19.81 44.15
C GLU A 121 -8.15 21.31 44.11
N ASN A 122 -6.87 21.59 44.28
CA ASN A 122 -6.30 22.95 44.29
C ASN A 122 -5.64 23.33 42.95
N PHE A 123 -5.75 22.51 41.92
CA PHE A 123 -5.12 22.80 40.62
C PHE A 123 -5.85 23.97 39.96
N ALA A 124 -5.14 25.08 39.77
CA ALA A 124 -5.65 26.25 39.06
C ALA A 124 -5.68 25.97 37.55
N TYR A 125 -6.72 25.29 37.10
CA TYR A 125 -6.96 25.07 35.68
C TYR A 125 -7.27 26.39 34.99
N SER A 126 -6.43 26.79 34.02
CA SER A 126 -6.68 27.98 33.21
C SER A 126 -7.41 27.60 31.93
N ASP A 127 -8.70 27.92 31.86
CA ASP A 127 -9.49 27.77 30.62
C ASP A 127 -8.93 28.62 29.48
N GLU A 128 -8.29 29.75 29.79
CA GLU A 128 -7.63 30.61 28.80
C GLU A 128 -6.44 29.88 28.15
N LEU A 129 -5.56 29.29 28.96
CA LEU A 129 -4.41 28.55 28.45
C LEU A 129 -4.85 27.28 27.73
N ALA A 130 -5.89 26.61 28.22
CA ALA A 130 -6.47 25.44 27.55
C ALA A 130 -7.11 25.81 26.21
N ASN A 131 -7.66 27.01 26.05
CA ASN A 131 -8.18 27.47 24.75
C ASN A 131 -7.05 27.89 23.81
N ALA A 132 -5.99 28.53 24.33
CA ALA A 132 -4.81 28.88 23.54
C ALA A 132 -4.10 27.62 22.99
N SER A 133 -3.99 26.56 23.80
CA SER A 133 -3.32 25.32 23.37
C SER A 133 -4.04 24.59 22.24
N LYS A 134 -5.37 24.76 22.10
CA LYS A 134 -6.12 24.23 20.94
C LYS A 134 -5.66 24.88 19.64
N ALA A 135 -5.37 26.17 19.64
CA ALA A 135 -4.87 26.88 18.47
C ALA A 135 -3.47 26.38 18.08
N TRP A 136 -2.59 26.18 19.06
CA TRP A 136 -1.25 25.63 18.81
C TRP A 136 -1.31 24.19 18.28
N ALA A 137 -2.25 23.38 18.75
CA ALA A 137 -2.43 22.03 18.23
C ALA A 137 -2.81 22.01 16.75
N VAL A 138 -3.65 22.96 16.30
CA VAL A 138 -4.00 23.12 14.88
C VAL A 138 -2.81 23.62 14.09
N GLU A 139 -2.11 24.64 14.57
CA GLU A 139 -0.92 25.20 13.91
C GLU A 139 0.20 24.16 13.75
N ALA A 140 0.39 23.29 14.74
CA ALA A 140 1.35 22.20 14.70
C ALA A 140 0.91 21.01 13.82
N GLY A 141 -0.30 21.04 13.26
CA GLY A 141 -0.87 19.90 12.52
C GLY A 141 -1.04 18.65 13.40
N ALA A 142 -1.23 18.82 14.70
CA ALA A 142 -1.37 17.70 15.63
C ALA A 142 -2.65 16.90 15.34
N THR A 143 -2.59 15.60 15.55
CA THR A 143 -3.80 14.76 15.57
C THR A 143 -4.52 14.91 16.92
N PRO A 144 -5.83 14.59 17.01
CA PRO A 144 -6.57 14.67 18.28
C PRO A 144 -5.89 13.90 19.42
N LYS A 145 -5.36 12.71 19.13
CA LYS A 145 -4.65 11.87 20.10
C LYS A 145 -3.37 12.54 20.63
N VAL A 146 -2.60 13.17 19.73
CA VAL A 146 -1.35 13.87 20.11
C VAL A 146 -1.67 15.11 20.93
N ALA A 147 -2.67 15.90 20.50
CA ALA A 147 -3.10 17.08 21.24
C ALA A 147 -3.59 16.73 22.66
N GLN A 148 -4.38 15.66 22.81
CA GLN A 148 -4.82 15.17 24.12
C GLN A 148 -3.64 14.74 24.99
N ALA A 149 -2.69 13.98 24.45
CA ALA A 149 -1.54 13.50 25.24
C ALA A 149 -0.68 14.66 25.77
N TYR A 150 -0.45 15.70 24.96
CA TYR A 150 0.26 16.90 25.43
C TYR A 150 -0.54 17.67 26.48
N HIS A 151 -1.86 17.78 26.32
CA HIS A 151 -2.73 18.38 27.33
C HIS A 151 -2.66 17.61 28.65
N ASP A 152 -2.81 16.28 28.61
CA ASP A 152 -2.74 15.41 29.79
C ASP A 152 -1.42 15.59 30.56
N CYS A 153 -0.28 15.66 29.85
CA CYS A 153 1.03 15.91 30.47
C CYS A 153 1.19 17.31 31.07
N PHE A 154 0.43 18.30 30.57
CA PHE A 154 0.50 19.67 31.07
C PHE A 154 -0.36 19.85 32.32
N VAL A 155 -1.49 19.14 32.41
CA VAL A 155 -2.47 19.30 33.49
C VAL A 155 -2.39 18.22 34.58
N GLY A 156 -1.78 17.07 34.31
CA GLY A 156 -1.52 15.99 35.28
C GLY A 156 -0.17 16.11 35.95
#